data_AF-E2FU53-F1
#
_entry.id   AF-E2FU53-F1
#
_cell.length_a   1.000
_cell.length_b   1.000
_cell.length_c   1.000
_cell.angle_alpha   90.00
_cell.angle_beta   90.00
_cell.angle_gamma   90.00
#
_symmetry.space_group_name_H-M   'P 1'
#
loop_
_entity.id
_entity.type
_entity.pdbx_description
1 polymer ?
#
loop_
_entity_poly.entity_id
_entity_poly.type
_entity_poly.pdbx_seq_one_letter_code
_entity_poly.pdbx_strand_id
1 'polypeptide(L)'
;LKHAGVYHRAAVNIRWVNAEHVNDETVEKLLKGADGILVPGGFGDRGIEGKIRAIQYARENKIPYLGLCLGMQCAVIEFARNVAGLKGANSTEFDPDTSHPVIDLMPEQKDIDEKGGTMRLGVYPCKVIEGTKAYEAYKDELIYERHRHRYEFNNQYRELLTSKGLVLSGLSPDERLVEMIE
;
A
#
# COMPACT_ATOMS: atom_id res chain seq x y z
N LEU A 1 6.74 -15.11 5.71
CA LEU A 1 8.19 -15.04 5.43
C LEU A 1 8.91 -16.36 5.65
N LYS A 2 9.02 -16.89 6.89
CA LYS A 2 9.72 -18.18 7.13
C LYS A 2 9.18 -19.35 6.29
N HIS A 3 7.85 -19.52 6.22
CA HIS A 3 7.23 -20.56 5.39
C HIS A 3 7.62 -20.43 3.91
N ALA A 4 7.60 -19.22 3.35
CA ALA A 4 8.04 -18.97 1.98
C ALA A 4 9.53 -19.30 1.79
N GLY A 5 10.39 -18.93 2.76
CA GLY A 5 11.81 -19.30 2.75
C GLY A 5 12.02 -20.82 2.68
N VAL A 6 11.28 -21.60 3.48
CA VAL A 6 11.34 -23.07 3.42
C VAL A 6 10.94 -23.59 2.04
N TYR A 7 9.82 -23.11 1.49
CA TYR A 7 9.34 -23.51 0.17
C TYR A 7 10.37 -23.23 -0.93
N HIS A 8 11.01 -22.05 -0.89
CA HIS A 8 12.03 -21.63 -1.87
C HIS A 8 13.45 -22.10 -1.54
N ARG A 9 13.65 -22.90 -0.47
CA ARG A 9 14.98 -23.33 0.02
C ARG A 9 15.94 -22.14 0.25
N ALA A 10 15.41 -21.04 0.76
CA ALA A 10 16.12 -19.80 1.01
C ALA A 10 16.05 -19.41 2.50
N ALA A 11 17.18 -19.00 3.07
CA ALA A 11 17.23 -18.43 4.41
C ALA A 11 16.78 -16.95 4.35
N VAL A 12 15.72 -16.60 5.09
CA VAL A 12 15.21 -15.23 5.15
C VAL A 12 15.85 -14.48 6.32
N ASN A 13 16.72 -13.52 6.01
CA ASN A 13 17.37 -12.65 6.99
C ASN A 13 16.58 -11.34 7.12
N ILE A 14 15.94 -11.13 8.27
CA ILE A 14 15.12 -9.93 8.51
C ILE A 14 15.98 -8.83 9.13
N ARG A 15 16.18 -7.74 8.38
CA ARG A 15 16.77 -6.50 8.90
C ARG A 15 15.66 -5.52 9.28
N TRP A 16 15.51 -5.24 10.56
CA TRP A 16 14.55 -4.26 11.06
C TRP A 16 15.08 -2.84 10.85
N VAL A 17 14.26 -1.97 10.25
CA VAL A 17 14.58 -0.56 10.02
C VAL A 17 13.48 0.28 10.64
N ASN A 18 13.86 1.22 11.52
CA ASN A 18 12.90 2.19 12.07
C ASN A 18 12.60 3.27 11.02
N ALA A 19 11.34 3.38 10.61
CA ALA A 19 10.90 4.34 9.61
C ALA A 19 11.13 5.80 10.03
N GLU A 20 11.12 6.12 11.32
CA GLU A 20 11.41 7.48 11.81
C GLU A 20 12.85 7.92 11.52
N HIS A 21 13.76 6.98 11.27
CA HIS A 21 15.15 7.26 10.93
C HIS A 21 15.39 7.29 9.42
N VAL A 22 14.39 6.98 8.58
CA VAL A 22 14.52 6.94 7.13
C VAL A 22 14.18 8.31 6.55
N ASN A 23 15.16 8.96 5.93
CA ASN A 23 15.03 10.23 5.22
C ASN A 23 15.99 10.26 4.02
N ASP A 24 16.06 11.37 3.30
CA ASP A 24 16.91 11.50 2.10
C ASP A 24 18.40 11.22 2.35
N GLU A 25 18.90 11.55 3.54
CA GLU A 25 20.31 11.36 3.90
C GLU A 25 20.62 9.93 4.37
N THR A 26 19.65 9.25 4.98
CA THR A 26 19.86 7.96 5.63
C THR A 26 19.34 6.77 4.84
N VAL A 27 18.42 6.98 3.88
CA VAL A 27 17.70 5.90 3.18
C VAL A 27 18.66 4.94 2.48
N GLU A 28 19.68 5.44 1.78
CA GLU A 28 20.65 4.57 1.11
C GLU A 28 21.41 3.74 2.15
N LYS A 29 21.96 4.38 3.19
CA LYS A 29 22.72 3.69 4.23
C LYS A 29 21.90 2.60 4.92
N LEU A 30 20.62 2.86 5.19
CA LEU A 30 19.73 1.95 5.91
C LEU A 30 19.21 0.81 5.04
N LEU A 31 18.98 1.06 3.73
CA LEU A 31 18.32 0.10 2.85
C LEU A 31 19.25 -0.62 1.88
N LYS A 32 20.47 -0.13 1.66
CA LYS A 32 21.45 -0.77 0.79
C LYS A 32 21.68 -2.25 1.16
N GLY A 33 21.76 -3.09 0.13
CA GLY A 33 21.93 -4.53 0.25
C GLY A 33 20.67 -5.29 0.66
N ALA A 34 19.48 -4.65 0.70
CA ALA A 34 18.22 -5.39 0.83
C ALA A 34 17.78 -5.94 -0.53
N ASP A 35 17.47 -7.24 -0.57
CA ASP A 35 16.90 -7.90 -1.76
C ASP A 35 15.38 -7.73 -1.87
N GLY A 36 14.74 -7.17 -0.84
CA GLY A 36 13.32 -6.88 -0.80
C GLY A 36 12.96 -5.96 0.36
N ILE A 37 11.95 -5.12 0.16
CA ILE A 37 11.45 -4.16 1.16
C ILE A 37 10.00 -4.50 1.48
N LEU A 38 9.69 -4.66 2.76
CA LEU A 38 8.33 -4.90 3.24
C LEU A 38 7.92 -3.76 4.18
N VAL A 39 6.81 -3.09 3.87
CA VAL A 39 6.19 -2.13 4.77
C VAL A 39 4.91 -2.76 5.33
N PRO A 40 4.87 -3.08 6.64
CA PRO A 40 3.72 -3.73 7.24
C PRO A 40 2.56 -2.74 7.46
N GLY A 41 1.45 -3.26 7.97
CA GLY A 41 0.37 -2.42 8.49
C GLY A 41 0.84 -1.57 9.68
N GLY A 42 0.09 -0.49 9.96
CA GLY A 42 0.35 0.40 11.08
C GLY A 42 -0.84 1.32 11.32
N PHE A 43 -0.75 2.12 12.38
CA PHE A 43 -1.75 3.14 12.73
C PHE A 43 -1.04 4.42 13.14
N GLY A 44 -1.66 5.56 12.83
CA GLY A 44 -1.10 6.88 13.10
C GLY A 44 -0.08 7.35 12.06
N ASP A 45 0.36 8.59 12.25
CA ASP A 45 1.20 9.38 11.34
C ASP A 45 2.71 9.14 11.51
N ARG A 46 3.13 8.54 12.62
CA ARG A 46 4.56 8.35 12.92
C ARG A 46 5.28 7.50 11.86
N GLY A 47 6.37 8.06 11.35
CA GLY A 47 7.24 7.44 10.36
C GLY A 47 6.58 7.23 8.99
N ILE A 48 5.47 7.90 8.67
CA ILE A 48 4.83 7.80 7.34
C ILE A 48 5.76 8.29 6.24
N GLU A 49 6.38 9.46 6.40
CA GLU A 49 7.30 10.01 5.39
C GLU A 49 8.53 9.11 5.18
N GLY A 50 9.04 8.49 6.23
CA GLY A 50 10.12 7.52 6.10
C GLY A 50 9.71 6.23 5.38
N LYS A 51 8.47 5.75 5.56
CA LYS A 51 7.92 4.63 4.77
C LYS A 51 7.78 5.02 3.30
N ILE A 52 7.22 6.19 3.00
CA ILE A 52 7.09 6.72 1.63
C ILE A 52 8.48 6.83 0.98
N ARG A 53 9.48 7.32 1.71
CA ARG A 53 10.85 7.41 1.20
C ARG A 53 11.48 6.04 0.94
N ALA A 54 11.24 5.05 1.80
CA ALA A 54 11.68 3.68 1.57
C ALA A 54 11.02 3.05 0.33
N ILE A 55 9.75 3.35 0.07
CA ILE A 55 9.01 2.89 -1.12
C ILE A 55 9.59 3.52 -2.38
N GLN A 56 9.84 4.83 -2.36
CA GLN A 56 10.48 5.52 -3.48
C GLN A 56 11.86 4.91 -3.78
N TYR A 57 12.67 4.66 -2.74
CA TYR A 57 13.97 4.01 -2.90
C TYR A 57 13.82 2.61 -3.53
N ALA A 58 12.82 1.83 -3.10
CA ALA A 58 12.55 0.52 -3.70
C ALA A 58 12.20 0.63 -5.19
N ARG A 59 11.28 1.55 -5.56
CA ARG A 59 10.82 1.76 -6.93
C ARG A 59 11.96 2.22 -7.85
N GLU A 60 12.72 3.23 -7.42
CA GLU A 60 13.81 3.82 -8.21
C GLU A 60 14.99 2.85 -8.40
N ASN A 61 15.25 1.98 -7.41
CA ASN A 61 16.31 0.98 -7.48
C ASN A 61 15.82 -0.40 -7.94
N LYS A 62 14.55 -0.53 -8.35
CA LYS A 62 13.93 -1.79 -8.79
C LYS A 62 14.05 -2.94 -7.78
N ILE A 63 13.97 -2.61 -6.49
CA ILE A 63 13.98 -3.59 -5.40
C ILE A 63 12.55 -4.10 -5.20
N PRO A 64 12.32 -5.43 -5.14
CA PRO A 64 11.00 -6.00 -4.84
C PRO A 64 10.38 -5.40 -3.57
N TYR A 65 9.11 -5.02 -3.67
CA TYR A 65 8.38 -4.37 -2.60
C TYR A 65 7.09 -5.14 -2.26
N LEU A 66 6.76 -5.24 -0.97
CA LEU A 66 5.47 -5.74 -0.49
C LEU A 66 4.89 -4.78 0.56
N GLY A 67 3.78 -4.13 0.21
CA GLY A 67 3.02 -3.24 1.09
C GLY A 67 1.81 -3.95 1.67
N LEU A 68 1.71 -4.02 3.00
CA LEU A 68 0.56 -4.62 3.69
C LEU A 68 -0.30 -3.53 4.30
N CYS A 69 -1.58 -3.44 3.92
CA CYS A 69 -2.53 -2.48 4.50
C CYS A 69 -1.99 -1.04 4.38
N LEU A 70 -1.51 -0.44 5.48
CA LEU A 70 -0.82 0.86 5.45
C LEU A 70 0.33 0.92 4.43
N GLY A 71 1.07 -0.17 4.22
CA GLY A 71 2.12 -0.21 3.20
C GLY A 71 1.58 0.05 1.80
N MET A 72 0.44 -0.54 1.45
CA MET A 72 -0.23 -0.29 0.17
C MET A 72 -0.66 1.18 0.06
N GLN A 73 -1.26 1.74 1.11
CA GLN A 73 -1.66 3.16 1.16
C GLN A 73 -0.46 4.10 0.95
N CYS A 74 0.66 3.85 1.64
CA CYS A 74 1.89 4.62 1.46
C CYS A 74 2.46 4.48 0.05
N ALA A 75 2.30 3.34 -0.61
CA ALA A 75 2.76 3.15 -1.99
C ALA A 75 1.91 3.94 -3.00
N VAL A 76 0.59 4.01 -2.79
CA VAL A 76 -0.29 4.90 -3.58
C VAL A 76 0.12 6.36 -3.40
N ILE A 77 0.41 6.80 -2.17
CA ILE A 77 0.86 8.15 -1.87
C ILE A 77 2.20 8.45 -2.57
N GLU A 78 3.18 7.55 -2.46
CA GLU A 78 4.48 7.70 -3.14
C GLU A 78 4.31 7.83 -4.66
N PHE A 79 3.53 6.93 -5.27
CA PHE A 79 3.30 6.92 -6.69
C PHE A 79 2.58 8.19 -7.17
N ALA A 80 1.56 8.63 -6.42
CA ALA A 80 0.84 9.86 -6.70
C ALA A 80 1.78 11.09 -6.70
N ARG A 81 2.64 11.21 -5.69
CA ARG A 81 3.58 12.32 -5.54
C ARG A 81 4.66 12.31 -6.64
N ASN A 82 5.28 11.16 -6.86
CA ASN A 82 6.54 11.07 -7.62
C ASN A 82 6.36 10.64 -9.07
N VAL A 83 5.29 9.92 -9.41
CA VAL A 83 5.03 9.45 -10.78
C VAL A 83 3.87 10.21 -11.42
N ALA A 84 2.78 10.41 -10.68
CA ALA A 84 1.62 11.15 -11.20
C ALA A 84 1.74 12.68 -11.07
N GLY A 85 2.73 13.18 -10.32
CA GLY A 85 3.02 14.62 -10.17
C GLY A 85 2.06 15.36 -9.23
N LEU A 86 1.26 14.64 -8.44
CA LEU A 86 0.33 15.20 -7.45
C LEU A 86 1.10 15.60 -6.18
N LYS A 87 1.81 16.73 -6.25
CA LYS A 87 2.56 17.26 -5.11
C LYS A 87 1.62 17.50 -3.93
N GLY A 88 1.97 16.96 -2.77
CA GLY A 88 1.15 17.06 -1.55
C GLY A 88 0.09 15.98 -1.42
N ALA A 89 -0.01 15.00 -2.34
CA ALA A 89 -0.93 13.88 -2.19
C ALA A 89 -0.71 13.12 -0.89
N ASN A 90 -1.79 12.76 -0.20
CA ASN A 90 -1.70 12.11 1.10
C ASN A 90 -2.96 11.29 1.42
N SER A 91 -2.92 10.64 2.58
CA SER A 91 -4.12 10.13 3.25
C SER A 91 -4.75 11.21 4.10
N THR A 92 -6.08 11.32 4.07
CA THR A 92 -6.83 12.19 5.01
C THR A 92 -6.70 11.73 6.46
N GLU A 93 -6.19 10.51 6.71
CA GLU A 93 -5.81 10.07 8.07
C GLU A 93 -4.63 10.85 8.64
N PHE A 94 -3.67 11.25 7.79
CA PHE A 94 -2.40 11.86 8.21
C PHE A 94 -2.36 13.36 7.93
N ASP A 95 -3.02 13.79 6.86
CA ASP A 95 -3.07 15.17 6.42
C ASP A 95 -4.50 15.48 5.93
N PRO A 96 -5.40 15.89 6.84
CA PRO A 96 -6.80 16.18 6.50
C PRO A 96 -6.98 17.32 5.49
N ASP A 97 -5.98 18.20 5.36
CA ASP A 97 -6.01 19.39 4.50
C ASP A 97 -5.32 19.17 3.15
N THR A 98 -4.89 17.93 2.85
CA THR A 98 -4.24 17.60 1.57
C THR A 98 -5.12 18.01 0.39
N SER A 99 -4.54 18.71 -0.59
CA SER A 99 -5.22 19.03 -1.84
C SER A 99 -5.47 17.80 -2.72
N HIS A 100 -4.81 16.67 -2.42
CA HIS A 100 -4.90 15.44 -3.19
C HIS A 100 -5.09 14.21 -2.28
N PRO A 101 -6.31 13.98 -1.75
CA PRO A 101 -6.62 12.85 -0.87
C PRO A 101 -6.73 11.54 -1.66
N VAL A 102 -5.58 10.94 -2.00
CA VAL A 102 -5.51 9.69 -2.77
C VAL A 102 -5.89 8.46 -1.95
N ILE A 103 -5.79 8.57 -0.62
CA ILE A 103 -6.33 7.63 0.35
C ILE A 103 -7.33 8.41 1.22
N ASP A 104 -8.56 7.95 1.33
CA ASP A 104 -9.62 8.67 2.04
C ASP A 104 -10.67 7.70 2.61
N LEU A 105 -11.53 8.19 3.50
CA LEU A 105 -12.75 7.49 3.87
C LEU A 105 -13.70 7.49 2.66
N MET A 106 -14.42 6.38 2.47
CA MET A 106 -15.47 6.33 1.44
C MET A 106 -16.53 7.40 1.75
N PRO A 107 -17.16 8.02 0.73
CA PRO A 107 -18.17 9.06 0.96
C PRO A 107 -19.27 8.64 1.94
N GLU A 108 -19.72 7.39 1.86
CA GLU A 108 -20.76 6.82 2.73
C GLU A 108 -20.32 6.67 4.20
N GLN A 109 -19.02 6.73 4.45
CA GLN A 109 -18.41 6.61 5.77
C GLN A 109 -18.15 7.96 6.42
N LYS A 110 -18.21 9.07 5.67
CA LYS A 110 -17.89 10.42 6.18
C LYS A 110 -18.93 10.96 7.16
N ASP A 111 -20.18 10.53 7.03
CA ASP A 111 -21.29 10.94 7.90
C ASP A 111 -21.44 10.05 9.15
N ILE A 112 -20.51 9.09 9.37
CA ILE A 112 -20.54 8.18 10.51
C ILE A 112 -19.65 8.75 11.63
N ASP A 113 -20.28 9.40 12.61
CA ASP A 113 -19.58 10.06 13.74
C ASP A 113 -18.90 9.09 14.73
N GLU A 114 -19.27 7.82 14.73
CA GLU A 114 -18.70 6.83 15.65
C GLU A 114 -17.37 6.27 15.11
N LYS A 115 -16.27 6.56 15.84
CA LYS A 115 -14.95 5.93 15.62
C LYS A 115 -15.04 4.40 15.81
N GLY A 116 -15.41 3.70 14.75
CA GLY A 116 -15.64 2.26 14.74
C GLY A 116 -16.59 1.82 13.62
N GLY A 117 -17.59 2.65 13.29
CA GLY A 117 -18.61 2.35 12.26
C GLY A 117 -18.07 2.31 10.82
N THR A 118 -16.83 2.76 10.61
CA THR A 118 -16.16 2.77 9.30
C THR A 118 -15.11 1.66 9.14
N MET A 119 -14.89 0.84 10.18
CA MET A 119 -13.86 -0.21 10.15
C MET A 119 -14.32 -1.41 9.34
N ARG A 120 -13.56 -1.76 8.30
CA ARG A 120 -13.64 -3.09 7.68
C ARG A 120 -12.84 -4.07 8.52
N LEU A 121 -13.55 -4.98 9.18
CA LEU A 121 -12.98 -5.99 10.07
C LEU A 121 -13.57 -7.35 9.77
N GLY A 122 -12.76 -8.27 9.26
CA GLY A 122 -13.20 -9.63 8.95
C GLY A 122 -12.70 -10.11 7.60
N VAL A 123 -13.30 -11.19 7.13
CA VAL A 123 -13.00 -11.79 5.82
C VAL A 123 -13.83 -11.09 4.75
N TYR A 124 -13.17 -10.60 3.70
CA TYR A 124 -13.83 -9.98 2.56
C TYR A 124 -13.33 -10.62 1.26
N PRO A 125 -14.20 -10.70 0.23
CA PRO A 125 -13.80 -11.18 -1.08
C PRO A 125 -12.95 -10.14 -1.82
N CYS A 126 -11.96 -10.61 -2.58
CA CYS A 126 -11.17 -9.83 -3.52
C CYS A 126 -11.12 -10.57 -4.86
N LYS A 127 -11.56 -9.89 -5.92
CA LYS A 127 -11.44 -10.32 -7.31
C LYS A 127 -10.05 -9.96 -7.81
N VAL A 128 -9.20 -10.96 -7.99
CA VAL A 128 -7.82 -10.82 -8.47
C VAL A 128 -7.80 -10.80 -9.99
N ILE A 129 -7.11 -9.83 -10.57
CA ILE A 129 -7.12 -9.60 -12.02
C ILE A 129 -6.12 -10.53 -12.72
N GLU A 130 -6.57 -11.25 -13.75
CA GLU A 130 -5.71 -12.12 -14.56
C GLU A 130 -4.52 -11.36 -15.18
N GLY A 131 -3.38 -12.04 -15.32
CA GLY A 131 -2.15 -11.46 -15.87
C GLY A 131 -1.35 -10.60 -14.89
N THR A 132 -1.73 -10.55 -13.62
CA THR A 132 -1.02 -9.87 -12.54
C THR A 132 -0.18 -10.85 -11.72
N LYS A 133 0.84 -10.36 -11.00
CA LYS A 133 1.63 -11.19 -10.07
C LYS A 133 0.77 -11.72 -8.93
N ALA A 134 -0.23 -10.97 -8.49
CA ALA A 134 -1.23 -11.43 -7.53
C ALA A 134 -1.95 -12.68 -8.05
N TYR A 135 -2.44 -12.66 -9.30
CA TYR A 135 -3.08 -13.83 -9.90
C TYR A 135 -2.12 -15.01 -10.04
N GLU A 136 -0.86 -14.78 -10.44
CA GLU A 136 0.15 -15.84 -10.50
C GLU A 136 0.41 -16.50 -9.12
N ALA A 137 0.34 -15.71 -8.05
CA ALA A 137 0.53 -16.20 -6.68
C ALA A 137 -0.68 -16.98 -6.16
N TYR A 138 -1.90 -16.47 -6.35
CA TYR A 138 -3.13 -17.10 -5.83
C TYR A 138 -3.66 -18.21 -6.74
N LYS A 139 -3.54 -18.05 -8.06
CA LYS A 139 -4.10 -18.95 -9.09
C LYS A 139 -5.61 -19.15 -8.96
N ASP A 140 -6.29 -18.10 -8.51
CA ASP A 140 -7.74 -18.04 -8.34
C ASP A 140 -8.20 -16.61 -8.64
N GLU A 141 -9.37 -16.48 -9.27
CA GLU A 141 -9.97 -15.18 -9.60
C GLU A 141 -10.62 -14.55 -8.36
N LEU A 142 -11.14 -15.36 -7.42
CA LEU A 142 -11.85 -14.87 -6.25
C LEU A 142 -11.24 -15.43 -4.96
N ILE A 143 -10.57 -14.57 -4.21
CA ILE A 143 -9.93 -14.92 -2.94
C ILE A 143 -10.66 -14.27 -1.76
N TYR A 144 -10.39 -14.77 -0.56
CA TYR A 144 -10.99 -14.29 0.68
C TYR A 144 -9.90 -13.97 1.69
N GLU A 145 -9.71 -12.69 1.98
CA GLU A 145 -8.63 -12.23 2.86
C GLU A 145 -9.17 -11.42 4.04
N ARG A 146 -8.35 -11.29 5.08
CA ARG A 146 -8.74 -10.59 6.31
C ARG A 146 -8.35 -9.11 6.27
N HIS A 147 -9.33 -8.25 6.46
CA HIS A 147 -9.16 -6.81 6.53
C HIS A 147 -9.27 -6.29 7.96
N ARG A 148 -8.49 -5.23 8.24
CA ARG A 148 -8.55 -4.45 9.48
C ARG A 148 -8.04 -3.03 9.21
N HIS A 149 -8.84 -2.24 8.52
CA HIS A 149 -8.54 -0.85 8.18
C HIS A 149 -9.83 -0.04 7.96
N ARG A 150 -9.69 1.27 7.73
CA ARG A 150 -10.82 2.21 7.55
C ARG A 150 -10.73 3.01 6.26
N TYR A 151 -9.51 3.41 5.89
CA TYR A 151 -9.25 4.29 4.76
C TYR A 151 -8.99 3.46 3.50
N GLU A 152 -9.54 3.93 2.40
CA GLU A 152 -9.57 3.24 1.12
C GLU A 152 -8.85 4.06 0.05
N PHE A 153 -8.50 3.42 -1.06
CA PHE A 153 -8.08 4.11 -2.27
C PHE A 153 -9.22 5.02 -2.76
N ASN A 154 -8.94 6.31 -2.98
CA ASN A 154 -9.93 7.24 -3.49
C ASN A 154 -10.11 7.07 -5.01
N ASN A 155 -11.26 6.53 -5.43
CA ASN A 155 -11.56 6.24 -6.82
C ASN A 155 -11.55 7.46 -7.76
N GLN A 156 -11.66 8.69 -7.24
CA GLN A 156 -11.49 9.90 -8.06
C GLN A 156 -10.11 9.95 -8.74
N TYR A 157 -9.11 9.29 -8.15
CA TYR A 157 -7.75 9.20 -8.69
C TYR A 157 -7.50 7.94 -9.51
N ARG A 158 -8.48 7.03 -9.62
CA ARG A 158 -8.30 5.71 -10.26
C ARG A 158 -7.82 5.83 -11.70
N GLU A 159 -8.53 6.59 -12.52
CA GLU A 159 -8.20 6.78 -13.94
C GLU A 159 -6.85 7.47 -14.11
N LEU A 160 -6.59 8.51 -13.30
CA LEU A 160 -5.33 9.24 -13.36
C LEU A 160 -4.15 8.34 -13.03
N LEU A 161 -4.17 7.63 -11.90
CA LEU A 161 -3.04 6.81 -11.47
C LEU A 161 -2.82 5.61 -12.39
N THR A 162 -3.89 4.98 -12.88
CA THR A 162 -3.78 3.88 -13.85
C THR A 162 -3.25 4.34 -15.20
N SER A 163 -3.64 5.54 -15.68
CA SER A 163 -3.05 6.13 -16.90
C SER A 163 -1.55 6.41 -16.80
N LYS A 164 -1.02 6.50 -15.57
CA LYS A 164 0.41 6.67 -15.26
C LYS A 164 1.15 5.35 -15.04
N GLY A 165 0.45 4.22 -15.13
CA GLY A 165 1.03 2.88 -15.06
C GLY A 165 0.83 2.15 -13.73
N LEU A 166 0.06 2.69 -12.78
CA LEU A 166 -0.33 1.92 -11.59
C LEU A 166 -1.33 0.84 -12.00
N VAL A 167 -1.04 -0.43 -11.69
CA VAL A 167 -1.96 -1.52 -11.99
C VAL A 167 -2.84 -1.78 -10.77
N LEU A 168 -4.15 -1.96 -10.96
CA LEU A 168 -5.06 -2.41 -9.91
C LEU A 168 -5.18 -3.93 -10.03
N SER A 169 -4.44 -4.66 -9.21
CA SER A 169 -4.31 -6.12 -9.34
C SER A 169 -5.39 -6.91 -8.59
N GLY A 170 -6.16 -6.23 -7.74
CA GLY A 170 -7.27 -6.82 -7.02
C GLY A 170 -8.30 -5.78 -6.61
N LEU A 171 -9.58 -6.10 -6.81
CA LEU A 171 -10.72 -5.24 -6.52
C LEU A 171 -11.74 -5.96 -5.65
N SER A 172 -12.63 -5.23 -4.97
CA SER A 172 -13.86 -5.87 -4.45
C SER A 172 -14.72 -6.42 -5.60
N PRO A 173 -15.62 -7.40 -5.37
CA PRO A 173 -16.44 -7.98 -6.44
C PRO A 173 -17.37 -6.99 -7.15
N ASP A 174 -17.78 -5.92 -6.47
CA ASP A 174 -18.54 -4.81 -7.04
C ASP A 174 -17.64 -3.75 -7.71
N GLU A 175 -16.33 -4.00 -7.76
CA GLU A 175 -15.26 -3.18 -8.34
C GLU A 175 -15.12 -1.79 -7.71
N ARG A 176 -15.78 -1.56 -6.57
CA ARG A 176 -15.78 -0.28 -5.86
C ARG A 176 -14.51 -0.05 -5.05
N LEU A 177 -13.90 -1.08 -4.48
CA LEU A 177 -12.71 -0.95 -3.63
C LEU A 177 -11.49 -1.49 -4.36
N VAL A 178 -10.36 -0.80 -4.21
CA VAL A 178 -9.06 -1.29 -4.69
C VAL A 178 -8.38 -1.99 -3.53
N GLU A 179 -8.19 -3.30 -3.65
CA GLU A 179 -7.63 -4.14 -2.59
C GLU A 179 -6.14 -4.41 -2.80
N MET A 180 -5.67 -4.43 -4.06
CA MET A 180 -4.28 -4.68 -4.42
C MET A 180 -3.84 -3.77 -5.58
N ILE A 181 -2.56 -3.40 -5.56
CA ILE A 181 -1.89 -2.65 -6.63
C ILE A 181 -0.58 -3.33 -7.02
N GLU A 182 -0.14 -3.08 -8.25
CA GLU A 182 1.15 -3.50 -8.80
C GLU A 182 1.88 -2.37 -9.55
#